data_AF-A0A8X6FPC1-F1
#
_entry.id   AF-A0A8X6FPC1-F1
#
_cell.length_a   1.000
_cell.length_b   1.000
_cell.length_c   1.000
_cell.angle_alpha   90.00
_cell.angle_beta   90.00
_cell.angle_gamma   90.00
#
_symmetry.space_group_name_H-M   'P 1'
#
loop_
_entity.id
_entity.type
_entity.pdbx_description
1 polymer ?
#
loop_
_entity_poly.entity_id
_entity_poly.type
_entity_poly.pdbx_seq_one_letter_code
_entity_poly.pdbx_strand_id
1 'polypeptide(L)'
;MDNFAVRRDGTILLIDVENIVIVDRLNIKNDQNKFHHSKGEFCKDCLNFSFEDLCTYSLSDHNYYVICKGLLVPGSYFSSKGLLHDIPKEVEIQTNLSHLLKECAEPTKIFNRFHIVPKLLQVMKSLL
;
A
#
# COMPACT_ATOMS: atom_id res chain seq x y z
N MET A 1 15.18 -9.30 -3.94
CA MET A 1 13.89 -10.01 -3.91
C MET A 1 13.04 -9.40 -4.98
N ASP A 2 13.00 -10.02 -6.15
CA ASP A 2 12.22 -9.54 -7.28
C ASP A 2 10.85 -10.23 -7.23
N ASN A 3 10.00 -9.84 -6.27
CA ASN A 3 8.66 -10.44 -6.18
C ASN A 3 7.81 -10.04 -7.38
N PHE A 4 8.16 -8.93 -8.04
CA PHE A 4 7.51 -8.43 -9.23
C PHE A 4 8.47 -8.40 -10.42
N ALA A 5 8.06 -8.99 -11.54
CA ALA A 5 8.72 -8.86 -12.83
C ALA A 5 7.88 -7.99 -13.77
N VAL A 6 8.55 -7.23 -14.65
CA VAL A 6 7.85 -6.43 -15.67
C VAL A 6 8.19 -6.99 -17.05
N ARG A 7 7.18 -7.40 -17.80
CA ARG A 7 7.33 -7.84 -19.19
C ARG A 7 7.59 -6.64 -20.10
N ARG A 8 8.09 -6.90 -21.31
CA ARG A 8 8.36 -5.85 -22.32
C ARG A 8 7.12 -5.04 -22.73
N ASP A 9 5.93 -5.61 -22.57
CA ASP A 9 4.65 -4.94 -22.83
C ASP A 9 4.14 -4.12 -21.63
N GLY A 10 4.93 -4.00 -20.56
CA GLY A 10 4.56 -3.29 -19.33
C GLY A 10 3.73 -4.12 -18.34
N THR A 11 3.42 -5.38 -18.66
CA THR A 11 2.67 -6.24 -17.73
C THR A 11 3.50 -6.56 -16.49
N ILE A 12 2.94 -6.31 -15.31
CA ILE A 12 3.55 -6.67 -14.03
C ILE A 12 3.11 -8.10 -13.65
N LEU A 13 4.09 -8.96 -13.35
CA LEU A 13 3.90 -10.33 -12.90
C LEU A 13 4.36 -10.45 -11.45
N LEU A 14 3.55 -11.04 -10.58
CA LEU A 14 4.00 -11.51 -9.27
C LEU A 14 4.65 -12.89 -9.47
N ILE A 15 5.97 -12.97 -9.28
CA ILE A 15 6.77 -14.16 -9.58
C ILE A 15 7.26 -14.88 -8.32
N ASP A 16 7.39 -14.17 -7.20
CA ASP A 16 7.69 -14.74 -5.90
C ASP A 16 6.44 -14.65 -5.01
N VAL A 17 5.92 -15.83 -4.67
CA VAL A 17 4.59 -16.03 -4.08
C VAL A 17 4.70 -16.66 -2.69
N GLU A 18 5.88 -16.59 -2.07
CA GLU A 18 6.17 -17.22 -0.77
C GLU A 18 5.25 -16.72 0.37
N ASN A 19 4.63 -15.54 0.24
CA ASN A 19 3.86 -14.88 1.29
C ASN A 19 2.40 -14.58 0.90
N ILE A 20 1.69 -15.52 0.26
CA ILE A 20 0.22 -15.40 0.07
C ILE A 20 -0.53 -15.95 1.27
N VAL A 21 -1.39 -15.10 1.86
CA VAL A 21 -2.38 -15.49 2.86
C VAL A 21 -3.77 -15.52 2.23
N ILE A 22 -4.39 -16.71 2.20
CA ILE A 22 -5.77 -16.89 1.72
C ILE A 22 -6.69 -16.96 2.94
N VAL A 23 -7.69 -16.08 2.99
CA VAL A 23 -8.63 -15.98 4.10
C VAL A 23 -10.04 -16.29 3.62
N ASP A 24 -10.69 -17.26 4.26
CA ASP A 24 -12.11 -17.51 4.05
C ASP A 24 -12.96 -16.48 4.79
N ARG A 25 -13.31 -15.42 4.06
CA ARG A 25 -14.12 -14.31 4.59
C ARG A 25 -15.55 -14.70 4.95
N LEU A 26 -16.08 -15.80 4.40
CA LEU A 26 -17.45 -16.26 4.69
C LEU A 26 -17.57 -16.87 6.09
N ASN A 27 -16.44 -17.31 6.65
CA ASN A 27 -16.36 -17.84 8.02
C ASN A 27 -16.11 -16.75 9.08
N ILE A 28 -15.80 -15.51 8.68
CA ILE A 28 -15.73 -14.35 9.57
C ILE A 28 -17.17 -13.85 9.81
N LYS A 29 -18.00 -14.66 10.49
CA LYS A 29 -19.45 -14.47 10.59
C LYS A 29 -19.92 -13.47 11.66
N ASN A 30 -19.03 -12.97 12.52
CA ASN A 30 -19.47 -12.34 13.77
C ASN A 30 -19.28 -10.83 13.90
N ASP A 31 -18.56 -10.15 13.00
CA ASP A 31 -18.46 -8.68 13.10
C ASP A 31 -18.08 -8.04 11.76
N GLN A 32 -19.09 -7.69 10.94
CA GLN A 32 -18.86 -7.07 9.63
C GLN A 32 -18.10 -5.74 9.73
N ASN A 33 -18.04 -5.13 10.92
CA ASN A 33 -17.39 -3.85 11.19
C ASN A 33 -16.00 -3.96 11.86
N LYS A 34 -15.38 -5.15 11.86
CA LYS A 34 -13.99 -5.29 12.33
C LYS A 34 -13.01 -4.93 11.22
N PHE A 35 -12.39 -3.75 11.34
CA PHE A 35 -11.36 -3.26 10.43
C PHE A 35 -9.96 -3.35 11.04
N HIS A 36 -9.01 -3.91 10.30
CA HIS A 36 -7.60 -3.95 10.66
C HIS A 36 -6.83 -2.81 9.98
N HIS A 37 -6.17 -1.99 10.80
CA HIS A 37 -5.29 -0.90 10.37
C HIS A 37 -3.83 -1.28 10.59
N SER A 38 -3.08 -1.38 9.50
CA SER A 38 -1.67 -1.75 9.53
C SER A 38 -0.80 -0.58 9.98
N LYS A 39 0.00 -0.81 11.03
CA LYS A 39 0.95 0.18 11.58
C LYS A 39 2.42 -0.24 11.49
N GLY A 40 2.71 -1.46 11.01
CA GLY A 40 4.08 -1.98 10.96
C GLY A 40 4.62 -2.43 12.32
N GLU A 41 3.78 -3.02 13.17
CA GLU A 41 3.99 -3.15 14.63
C GLU A 41 5.20 -4.01 15.07
N PHE A 42 5.92 -4.67 14.15
CA PHE A 42 6.98 -5.64 14.50
C PHE A 42 8.39 -5.29 14.02
N CYS A 43 8.56 -4.22 13.24
CA CYS A 43 9.88 -3.76 12.82
C CYS A 43 9.81 -2.32 12.30
N LYS A 44 10.79 -1.51 12.70
CA LYS A 44 10.87 -0.11 12.29
C LYS A 44 11.12 0.05 10.79
N ASP A 45 11.93 -0.87 10.23
CA ASP A 45 12.47 -0.77 8.88
C ASP A 45 12.14 -1.99 7.99
N CYS A 46 11.02 -2.69 8.23
CA CYS A 46 10.61 -3.80 7.37
C CYS A 46 9.10 -3.87 7.11
N LEU A 47 8.72 -4.61 6.06
CA LEU A 47 7.33 -5.03 5.85
C LEU A 47 7.06 -6.23 6.75
N ASN A 48 6.10 -6.09 7.66
CA ASN A 48 5.61 -7.16 8.49
C ASN A 48 4.10 -7.28 8.35
N PHE A 49 3.58 -8.46 8.66
CA PHE A 49 2.15 -8.72 8.76
C PHE A 49 1.86 -9.63 9.94
N SER A 50 0.64 -9.54 10.47
CA SER A 50 0.11 -10.44 11.48
C SER A 50 -0.90 -11.36 10.81
N PHE A 51 -0.62 -12.66 10.80
CA PHE A 51 -1.52 -13.66 10.21
C PHE A 51 -2.88 -13.66 10.93
N GLU A 52 -2.86 -13.49 12.25
CA GLU A 52 -4.08 -13.40 13.07
C GLU A 52 -4.92 -12.18 12.68
N ASP A 53 -4.32 -11.00 12.53
CA ASP A 53 -5.04 -9.79 12.13
C ASP A 53 -5.58 -9.88 10.71
N LEU A 54 -4.82 -10.48 9.79
CA LEU A 54 -5.29 -10.68 8.42
C LEU A 54 -6.45 -11.69 8.33
N CYS A 55 -6.47 -12.71 9.20
CA CYS A 55 -7.49 -13.77 9.18
C CYS A 55 -8.73 -13.48 10.02
N THR A 56 -8.65 -12.55 10.99
CA THR A 56 -9.73 -12.32 11.97
C THR A 56 -10.61 -11.11 11.62
N TYR A 57 -10.08 -10.13 10.90
CA TYR A 57 -10.80 -8.90 10.55
C TYR A 57 -11.51 -9.03 9.21
N SER A 58 -12.70 -8.42 9.09
CA SER A 58 -13.51 -8.49 7.85
C SER A 58 -12.87 -7.70 6.70
N LEU A 59 -12.13 -6.64 7.04
CA LEU A 59 -11.40 -5.82 6.10
C LEU A 59 -10.07 -5.36 6.70
N SER A 60 -9.00 -5.38 5.89
CA SER A 60 -7.69 -4.87 6.27
C SER A 60 -7.14 -3.94 5.20
N ASP A 61 -6.48 -2.86 5.63
CA ASP A 61 -5.77 -1.93 4.73
C ASP A 61 -4.34 -2.40 4.39
N HIS A 62 -3.96 -3.63 4.77
CA HIS A 62 -2.58 -4.10 4.71
C HIS A 62 -1.97 -4.04 3.32
N ASN A 63 -2.71 -4.45 2.28
CA ASN A 63 -2.20 -4.38 0.91
C ASN A 63 -1.93 -2.92 0.48
N TYR A 64 -2.76 -1.97 0.91
CA TYR A 64 -2.47 -0.54 0.69
C TYR A 64 -1.26 -0.10 1.47
N TYR A 65 -1.18 -0.43 2.76
CA TYR A 65 -0.02 -0.10 3.59
C TYR A 65 1.30 -0.58 2.97
N VAL A 66 1.37 -1.85 2.54
CA VAL A 66 2.57 -2.44 1.95
C VAL A 66 3.01 -1.68 0.71
N ILE A 67 2.09 -1.33 -0.19
CA ILE A 67 2.41 -0.57 -1.40
C ILE A 67 2.80 0.87 -1.03
N CYS A 68 2.01 1.55 -0.22
CA CYS A 68 2.25 2.94 0.15
C CYS A 68 3.60 3.12 0.86
N LYS A 69 3.84 2.36 1.93
CA LYS A 69 5.02 2.48 2.80
C LYS A 69 6.23 1.74 2.24
N GLY A 70 6.01 0.57 1.62
CA GLY A 70 7.08 -0.27 1.12
C GLY A 70 7.59 0.09 -0.26
N LEU A 71 6.77 0.74 -1.10
CA LEU A 71 7.14 1.04 -2.47
C LEU A 71 7.08 2.53 -2.82
N LEU A 72 5.97 3.22 -2.52
CA LEU A 72 5.68 4.52 -3.13
C LEU A 72 6.42 5.72 -2.51
N VAL A 73 6.57 5.77 -1.19
CA VAL A 73 7.17 6.94 -0.50
C VAL A 73 8.71 6.96 -0.55
N PRO A 74 9.34 8.14 -0.42
CA PRO A 74 10.77 8.24 -0.15
C PRO A 74 11.15 7.51 1.13
N GLY A 75 12.32 6.88 1.15
CA GLY A 75 12.75 6.03 2.27
C GLY A 75 11.89 4.78 2.46
N SER A 76 11.29 4.27 1.38
CA SER A 76 10.56 3.01 1.43
C SER A 76 11.51 1.82 1.58
N TYR A 77 10.96 0.68 2.01
CA TYR A 77 11.75 -0.53 2.25
C TYR A 77 12.49 -1.02 1.00
N PHE A 78 11.93 -0.79 -0.19
CA PHE A 78 12.52 -1.24 -1.45
C PHE A 78 13.32 -0.15 -2.18
N SER A 79 13.24 1.12 -1.77
CA SER A 79 13.91 2.22 -2.46
C SER A 79 14.10 3.43 -1.55
N SER A 80 15.31 3.98 -1.52
CA SER A 80 15.59 5.24 -0.81
C SER A 80 14.81 6.43 -1.40
N LYS A 81 14.41 6.35 -2.67
CA LYS A 81 13.64 7.40 -3.36
C LYS A 81 12.15 7.11 -3.49
N GLY A 82 11.71 5.87 -3.23
CA GLY A 82 10.36 5.40 -3.56
C GLY A 82 10.21 4.97 -5.02
N LEU A 83 8.96 4.86 -5.50
CA LEU A 83 8.60 4.48 -6.88
C LEU A 83 8.76 5.65 -7.86
N LEU A 84 8.70 6.88 -7.36
CA LEU A 84 8.83 8.08 -8.17
C LEU A 84 10.22 8.70 -7.93
N HIS A 85 10.85 9.18 -9.00
CA HIS A 85 11.85 10.23 -8.86
C HIS A 85 11.20 11.48 -8.24
N ASP A 86 11.99 12.51 -7.94
CA ASP A 86 11.45 13.76 -7.37
C ASP A 86 10.24 14.24 -8.18
N ILE A 87 9.13 14.51 -7.47
CA ILE A 87 7.88 14.92 -8.11
C ILE A 87 8.12 16.26 -8.82
N PRO A 88 7.84 16.38 -10.13
CA PRO A 88 7.96 17.66 -10.84
C PRO A 88 7.15 18.74 -10.15
N LYS A 89 7.70 19.96 -10.05
CA LYS A 89 7.09 21.06 -9.28
C LYS A 89 5.68 21.38 -9.76
N GLU A 90 5.45 21.34 -11.06
CA GLU A 90 4.17 21.64 -11.69
C GLU A 90 3.12 20.60 -11.30
N VAL A 91 3.51 19.31 -11.29
CA VAL A 91 2.65 18.20 -10.86
C VAL A 91 2.31 18.35 -9.38
N GLU A 92 3.30 18.66 -8.56
CA GLU A 92 3.09 18.83 -7.11
C GLU A 92 2.10 19.97 -6.82
N ILE A 93 2.27 21.13 -7.47
CA ILE A 93 1.37 22.29 -7.31
C ILE A 93 -0.07 21.94 -7.71
N GLN A 94 -0.25 21.18 -8.80
CA GLN A 94 -1.57 20.87 -9.33
C GLN A 94 -2.29 19.77 -8.56
N THR A 95 -1.55 18.80 -8.01
CA THR A 95 -2.13 17.53 -7.55
C THR A 95 -1.90 17.27 -6.06
N ASN A 96 -0.95 17.96 -5.44
CA ASN A 96 -0.52 17.73 -4.06
C ASN A 96 -0.11 16.25 -3.84
N LEU A 97 0.59 15.68 -4.82
CA LEU A 97 0.93 14.26 -4.88
C LEU A 97 1.78 13.82 -3.68
N SER A 98 2.71 14.67 -3.22
CA SER A 98 3.53 14.38 -2.04
C SER A 98 2.69 14.16 -0.78
N HIS A 99 1.64 14.97 -0.59
CA HIS A 99 0.71 14.82 0.52
C HIS A 99 -0.09 13.53 0.41
N LEU A 100 -0.59 13.20 -0.78
CA LEU A 100 -1.32 11.94 -1.00
C LEU A 100 -0.44 10.72 -0.71
N LEU A 101 0.82 10.73 -1.14
CA LEU A 101 1.79 9.67 -0.85
C LEU A 101 2.06 9.55 0.65
N LYS A 102 2.23 10.67 1.35
CA LYS A 102 2.43 10.68 2.80
C LYS A 102 1.23 10.09 3.55
N GLU A 103 0.01 10.54 3.23
CA GLU A 103 -1.22 10.01 3.81
C GLU A 103 -1.47 8.53 3.46
N CYS A 104 -0.98 8.07 2.31
CA CYS A 104 -1.01 6.66 1.92
C CYS A 104 -0.16 5.84 2.90
N ALA A 105 1.08 6.26 3.15
CA ALA A 105 2.03 5.51 3.98
C ALA A 105 1.71 5.63 5.47
N GLU A 106 1.45 6.84 5.94
CA GLU A 106 1.23 7.21 7.34
C GLU A 106 -0.03 8.08 7.45
N PRO A 107 -1.22 7.48 7.39
CA PRO A 107 -2.47 8.23 7.41
C PRO A 107 -2.69 8.92 8.76
N THR A 108 -3.08 10.19 8.72
CA THR A 108 -3.44 10.95 9.94
C THR A 108 -4.74 10.49 10.57
N LYS A 109 -5.60 9.80 9.82
CA LYS A 109 -6.85 9.19 10.29
C LYS A 109 -6.83 7.67 10.10
N ILE A 110 -7.31 6.93 11.08
CA ILE A 110 -7.42 5.47 10.98
C ILE A 110 -8.27 5.12 9.74
N PHE A 111 -7.83 4.13 8.96
CA PHE A 111 -8.48 3.68 7.72
C PHE A 111 -8.52 4.69 6.56
N ASN A 112 -7.80 5.82 6.65
CA ASN A 112 -7.81 6.82 5.57
C ASN A 112 -7.24 6.28 4.25
N ARG A 113 -6.41 5.21 4.28
CA ARG A 113 -5.87 4.56 3.09
C ARG A 113 -6.94 4.15 2.08
N PHE A 114 -8.12 3.71 2.54
CA PHE A 114 -9.25 3.37 1.66
C PHE A 114 -9.78 4.55 0.84
N HIS A 115 -9.59 5.78 1.32
CA HIS A 115 -10.01 7.00 0.64
C HIS A 115 -8.86 7.64 -0.16
N ILE A 116 -7.62 7.53 0.35
CA ILE A 116 -6.45 8.16 -0.24
C ILE A 116 -5.94 7.38 -1.46
N VAL A 117 -5.90 6.05 -1.40
CA VAL A 117 -5.39 5.23 -2.51
C VAL A 117 -6.19 5.43 -3.80
N PRO A 118 -7.53 5.45 -3.81
CA PRO A 118 -8.28 5.75 -5.02
C PRO A 118 -7.96 7.13 -5.62
N LYS A 119 -7.80 8.16 -4.77
CA LYS A 119 -7.42 9.51 -5.20
C LYS A 119 -6.01 9.54 -5.78
N LEU A 120 -5.06 8.87 -5.12
CA LEU A 120 -3.70 8.73 -5.59
C LEU A 120 -3.65 8.06 -6.98
N LEU A 121 -4.39 6.97 -7.16
CA LEU A 121 -4.51 6.29 -8.45
C LEU A 121 -5.14 7.19 -9.52
N GLN A 122 -6.15 7.98 -9.18
CA GLN A 122 -6.76 8.93 -10.10
C GLN A 122 -5.75 9.99 -10.56
N VAL A 123 -4.97 10.56 -9.62
CA VAL A 123 -3.90 11.52 -9.94
C VAL A 123 -2.86 10.87 -10.83
N MET A 124 -2.33 9.70 -10.47
CA MET A 124 -1.31 9.02 -11.27
C MET A 124 -1.78 8.70 -12.69
N LYS A 125 -3.04 8.29 -12.86
CA LYS A 125 -3.64 8.04 -14.19
C LYS A 125 -3.79 9.31 -15.03
N SER A 126 -3.97 10.47 -14.41
CA SER A 126 -4.08 11.75 -15.11
C SER A 126 -2.74 12.26 -15.66
N LEU A 127 -1.62 11.64 -15.26
CA LEU A 127 -0.27 11.98 -15.67
C LEU A 127 0.26 11.08 -16.81
N LEU A 128 -0.52 10.09 -17.24
CA LEU A 128 -0.24 9.19 -18.37
C LEU A 128 -0.95 9.68 -19.63
#